data_AF-A0A7K3Z5Q9-F1
#
_entry.id   AF-A0A7K3Z5Q9-F1
#
_cell.length_a   1.000
_cell.length_b   1.000
_cell.length_c   1.000
_cell.angle_alpha   90.00
_cell.angle_beta   90.00
_cell.angle_gamma   90.00
#
_symmetry.space_group_name_H-M   'P 1'
#
loop_
_entity.id
_entity.type
_entity.pdbx_description
1 polymer ?
#
loop_
_entity_poly.entity_id
_entity_poly.type
_entity_poly.pdbx_seq_one_letter_code
_entity_poly.pdbx_strand_id
1 'polypeptide(L)' 'MIEVFNKKDLDTELSKSNRVLALFYSSGCPFCKRFVMFFDHEATEADFAEVIHVRLDDYSSRLWDDYAVPAVPSV' A
#
# COMPACT_ATOMS: atom_id res chain seq x y z
N MET A 1 7.02 -0.62 8.32
CA MET A 1 5.91 -0.76 7.34
C MET A 1 4.87 -1.71 7.88
N ILE A 2 3.60 -1.39 7.67
CA ILE A 2 2.45 -2.20 8.11
C ILE A 2 1.76 -2.77 6.88
N GLU A 3 1.51 -4.07 6.82
CA GLU A 3 0.74 -4.68 5.73
C GLU A 3 -0.75 -4.78 6.08
N VAL A 4 -1.61 -4.39 5.14
CA VAL A 4 -3.07 -4.49 5.25
C VAL A 4 -3.67 -5.15 4.01
N PHE A 5 -4.73 -5.92 4.22
CA PHE A 5 -5.37 -6.75 3.18
C PHE A 5 -6.82 -6.36 2.89
N ASN A 6 -7.42 -5.57 3.78
CA ASN A 6 -8.82 -5.22 3.71
C ASN A 6 -9.04 -3.78 4.16
N LYS A 7 -10.23 -3.26 3.83
CA LYS A 7 -10.61 -1.88 4.11
C LYS A 7 -10.64 -1.56 5.60
N LYS A 8 -11.13 -2.46 6.44
CA LYS A 8 -11.28 -2.21 7.88
C LYS A 8 -9.92 -1.98 8.56
N ASP A 9 -8.94 -2.80 8.22
CA ASP A 9 -7.59 -2.68 8.77
C ASP A 9 -6.92 -1.41 8.23
N LEU A 10 -7.07 -1.11 6.93
CA LEU A 10 -6.58 0.13 6.35
C LEU A 10 -7.19 1.37 7.03
N ASP A 11 -8.51 1.41 7.20
CA ASP A 11 -9.20 2.53 7.86
C ASP A 11 -8.73 2.70 9.33
N THR A 12 -8.42 1.59 10.01
CA THR A 12 -7.88 1.61 11.37
C THR A 12 -6.49 2.25 11.40
N GLU A 13 -5.59 1.88 10.49
CA GLU A 13 -4.25 2.48 10.42
C GLU A 13 -4.29 3.94 9.97
N LEU A 14 -5.13 4.28 8.99
CA LEU A 14 -5.35 5.67 8.56
C LEU A 14 -5.89 6.56 9.68
N SER A 15 -6.61 6.00 10.66
CA SER A 15 -7.10 6.78 11.81
C SER A 15 -5.99 7.21 12.79
N LYS A 16 -4.82 6.56 12.75
CA LYS A 16 -3.70 6.81 13.69
C LYS A 16 -2.83 7.99 13.29
N SER A 17 -2.83 8.37 12.01
CA SER A 17 -1.97 9.42 11.48
C SER A 17 -2.66 10.27 10.43
N ASN A 18 -2.41 11.58 10.48
CA ASN A 18 -2.91 12.53 9.49
C ASN A 18 -2.14 12.47 8.16
N ARG A 19 -0.97 11.81 8.13
CA ARG A 19 -0.14 11.68 6.93
C ARG A 19 0.44 10.29 6.86
N VAL A 20 0.07 9.58 5.79
CA VAL A 20 0.47 8.20 5.54
C VAL A 20 0.98 8.10 4.12
N LEU A 21 2.04 7.32 3.92
CA LEU A 21 2.50 6.89 2.60
C LEU A 21 2.01 5.45 2.39
N ALA A 22 1.10 5.25 1.44
CA ALA A 22 0.54 3.94 1.15
C ALA A 22 1.10 3.40 -0.17
N LEU A 23 1.41 2.11 -0.23
CA LEU A 23 1.75 1.41 -1.47
C LEU A 23 0.72 0.33 -1.73
N PHE A 24 -0.03 0.48 -2.81
CA PHE A 24 -0.95 -0.51 -3.34
C PHE A 24 -0.20 -1.45 -4.28
N TYR A 25 -0.16 -2.75 -3.96
CA TYR A 25 0.53 -3.75 -4.76
C TYR A 25 -0.15 -5.12 -4.71
N SER A 26 0.23 -6.04 -5.59
CA SER A 26 -0.21 -7.45 -5.52
C SER A 26 1.00 -8.40 -5.54
N SER A 27 0.90 -9.52 -4.83
CA SER A 27 1.88 -10.61 -4.84
C SER A 27 1.99 -11.30 -6.21
N GLY A 28 0.92 -11.27 -7.01
CA GLY A 28 0.89 -11.78 -8.39
C GLY A 28 1.55 -10.86 -9.42
N CYS A 29 1.94 -9.65 -9.04
CA CYS A 29 2.49 -8.64 -9.93
C CYS A 29 4.04 -8.71 -9.96
N PRO A 30 4.66 -9.13 -11.09
CA PRO A 30 6.12 -9.27 -11.17
C PRO A 30 6.86 -7.94 -11.07
N PHE A 31 6.24 -6.84 -11.51
CA PHE A 31 6.80 -5.49 -11.40
C PHE A 31 6.83 -5.01 -9.94
N CYS A 32 5.83 -5.40 -9.15
CA CYS A 32 5.67 -4.99 -7.76
C CYS A 32 6.82 -5.47 -6.89
N LYS A 33 7.38 -6.67 -7.13
CA LYS A 33 8.50 -7.22 -6.33
C LYS A 33 9.70 -6.28 -6.25
N ARG A 34 10.12 -5.72 -7.39
CA ARG A 34 11.25 -4.78 -7.43
C ARG A 34 10.86 -3.41 -6.89
N PHE A 35 9.64 -2.97 -7.18
CA PHE A 35 9.17 -1.66 -6.73
C PHE A 35 8.99 -1.58 -5.22
N VAL A 36 8.46 -2.62 -4.56
CA VAL A 36 8.31 -2.67 -3.09
C VAL A 36 9.67 -2.47 -2.41
N MET A 37 10.70 -3.19 -2.84
CA MET A 37 12.05 -3.03 -2.26
C MET A 37 12.61 -1.62 -2.46
N PHE A 38 12.41 -1.02 -3.64
CA PHE A 38 12.84 0.35 -3.90
C PHE A 38 12.05 1.36 -3.06
N PHE A 39 10.72 1.22 -3.03
CA PHE A 39 9.83 2.06 -2.23
C PHE A 39 10.20 2.02 -0.74
N ASP A 40 10.49 0.84 -0.20
CA ASP A 40 10.87 0.67 1.20
C ASP A 40 12.18 1.41 1.54
N HIS A 41 13.16 1.30 0.64
CA HIS A 41 14.42 2.02 0.76
C HIS A 41 14.19 3.53 0.78
N GLU A 42 13.49 4.07 -0.22
CA GLU A 42 13.25 5.52 -0.34
C GLU A 42 12.37 6.05 0.81
N ALA A 43 11.38 5.30 1.25
CA ALA A 43 10.51 5.70 2.36
C ALA A 43 11.29 5.77 3.69
N THR A 44 12.25 4.88 3.88
CA THR A 44 13.15 4.88 5.04
C THR A 44 14.12 6.06 4.98
N GLU A 45 14.76 6.30 3.84
CA GLU A 45 15.71 7.43 3.65
C GLU A 45 15.02 8.79 3.81
N ALA A 46 13.74 8.89 3.45
CA ALA A 46 12.93 10.09 3.62
C ALA A 46 12.28 10.23 5.01
N ASP A 47 12.56 9.32 5.95
CA ASP A 47 12.06 9.31 7.33
C ASP A 47 10.52 9.40 7.43
N PHE A 48 9.82 8.65 6.57
CA PHE A 48 8.36 8.54 6.68
C PHE A 48 7.97 7.71 7.90
N ALA A 49 7.30 8.37 8.86
CA ALA A 49 6.86 7.72 10.09
C ALA A 49 5.80 6.61 9.87
N GLU A 50 4.91 6.78 8.89
CA GLU A 50 3.75 5.90 8.69
C GLU A 50 3.68 5.44 7.24
N VAL A 51 4.17 4.22 7.01
CA VAL A 51 4.22 3.57 5.70
C VAL A 51 3.36 2.30 5.72
N ILE A 52 2.35 2.27 4.86
CA ILE A 52 1.37 1.17 4.75
C ILE A 52 1.50 0.47 3.40
N HIS A 53 1.53 -0.85 3.45
CA HIS A 53 1.51 -1.74 2.30
C HIS A 53 0.11 -2.34 2.15
N VAL A 54 -0.63 -1.87 1.15
CA VAL A 54 -1.98 -2.34 0.84
C VAL A 54 -1.90 -3.43 -0.22
N ARG A 55 -2.12 -4.68 0.18
CA ARG A 55 -2.02 -5.83 -0.74
C ARG A 55 -3.38 -6.12 -1.39
N LEU A 56 -3.42 -5.95 -2.71
CA LEU A 56 -4.58 -6.11 -3.58
C LEU A 56 -4.53 -7.44 -4.35
N ASP A 57 -4.39 -8.56 -3.64
CA ASP A 57 -4.42 -9.89 -4.26
C ASP A 57 -5.83 -10.35 -4.60
N ASP A 58 -6.82 -9.81 -3.89
CA ASP A 58 -8.23 -10.03 -4.16
C ASP A 58 -8.75 -8.97 -5.15
N TYR A 59 -8.98 -9.38 -6.39
CA TYR A 59 -9.56 -8.54 -7.44
C TYR A 59 -11.03 -8.17 -7.18
N SER A 60 -11.71 -8.84 -6.25
CA SER A 60 -13.06 -8.47 -5.82
C SER A 60 -13.06 -7.43 -4.69
N SER A 61 -11.89 -7.09 -4.16
CA SER A 61 -11.76 -6.10 -3.10
C SER A 61 -12.20 -4.73 -3.59
N ARG A 62 -13.05 -4.06 -2.79
CA ARG A 62 -13.48 -2.69 -3.05
C ARG A 62 -12.36 -1.66 -2.98
N LEU A 63 -11.18 -2.03 -2.46
CA LEU A 63 -10.04 -1.13 -2.36
C LEU A 63 -9.55 -0.62 -3.72
N TRP A 64 -9.73 -1.40 -4.79
CA TRP A 64 -9.44 -0.96 -6.16
C TRP A 64 -10.27 0.28 -6.53
N ASP A 65 -11.59 0.21 -6.31
CA ASP A 65 -12.52 1.28 -6.66
C ASP A 65 -12.48 2.44 -5.67
N ASP A 66 -12.47 2.13 -4.37
CA ASP A 66 -12.52 3.12 -3.28
C ASP A 66 -11.30 4.08 -3.33
N TYR A 67 -10.14 3.59 -3.80
CA TYR A 67 -8.91 4.38 -3.97
C TYR A 67 -8.57 4.66 -5.44
N ALA A 68 -9.47 4.32 -6.37
CA ALA A 68 -9.31 4.50 -7.80
C ALA A 68 -7.95 4.01 -8.33
N VAL A 69 -7.49 2.84 -7.87
CA VAL A 69 -6.18 2.25 -8.23
C VAL A 69 -6.28 1.65 -9.65
N PRO A 70 -5.69 2.27 -10.68
CA PRO A 70 -5.86 1.82 -12.06
C PRO A 70 -4.93 0.66 -12.42
N ALA A 71 -3.82 0.52 -11.68
CA ALA A 71 -2.80 -0.49 -11.87
C ALA A 71 -1.98 -0.66 -10.59
N VAL A 72 -1.25 -1.76 -10.49
CA VAL A 72 -0.25 -1.99 -9.44
C VAL A 72 1.15 -2.12 -10.04
N PRO A 73 2.20 -1.63 -9.36
CA PRO A 73 2.15 -0.91 -8.08
C PRO A 73 1.65 0.54 -8.23
N SER A 74 1.01 1.10 -7.21
CA SER A 74 0.59 2.51 -7.11
C SER A 74 0.84 3.05 -5.71
N VAL A 75 1.23 4.32 -5.58
CA VAL A 75 1.49 5.02 -4.30
C VAL A 75 0.47 6.13 -4.10
#